data_AF-A0A1B7UFI9-F1
#
_entry.id   AF-A0A1B7UFI9-F1
#
_cell.length_a   1.000
_cell.length_b   1.000
_cell.length_c   1.000
_cell.angle_alpha   90.00
_cell.angle_beta   90.00
_cell.angle_gamma   90.00
#
_symmetry.space_group_name_H-M   'P 1'
#
loop_
_entity.id
_entity.type
_entity.pdbx_description
1 polymer ?
#
loop_
_entity_poly.entity_id
_entity_poly.type
_entity_poly.pdbx_seq_one_letter_code
_entity_poly.pdbx_strand_id
1 'polypeptide(L)' 'MTTRKKKRFIAGASCPKCKAVDTMMLFLEHNVEKVECVSCGYQMAQPESQVERMAREAETVIGVFKPE' A
#
# COMPACT_ATOMS: atom_id res chain seq x y z
N MET A 1 3.67 -22.97 14.71
CA MET A 1 3.46 -21.56 15.11
C MET A 1 2.63 -20.89 14.04
N THR A 2 1.33 -20.76 14.25
CA THR A 2 0.41 -20.16 13.28
C THR A 2 0.64 -18.66 13.23
N THR A 3 1.21 -18.17 12.13
CA THR A 3 1.45 -16.76 11.87
C THR A 3 0.11 -16.04 11.74
N ARG A 4 -0.49 -15.65 12.87
CA ARG A 4 -1.71 -14.83 12.92
C ARG A 4 -1.42 -13.55 12.14
N LYS A 5 -2.10 -13.37 11.01
CA LYS A 5 -2.10 -12.09 10.27
C LYS A 5 -2.56 -10.99 11.25
N LYS A 6 -1.62 -10.18 11.72
CA LYS A 6 -1.89 -9.11 12.69
C LYS A 6 -2.60 -7.98 11.96
N LYS A 7 -3.92 -7.86 12.19
CA LYS A 7 -4.62 -6.61 11.89
C LYS A 7 -4.48 -5.71 13.12
N ARG A 8 -4.09 -4.45 12.91
CA ARG A 8 -3.80 -3.47 13.98
C ARG A 8 -4.72 -2.27 13.79
N PHE A 9 -5.28 -1.74 14.87
CA PHE A 9 -5.96 -0.45 14.83
C PHE A 9 -4.95 0.65 15.11
N ILE A 10 -5.06 1.77 14.40
CA ILE A 10 -4.18 2.93 14.55
C ILE A 10 -4.83 3.89 15.54
N ALA A 11 -4.35 3.87 16.79
CA ALA A 11 -4.86 4.74 17.84
C ALA A 11 -4.51 6.21 17.53
N GLY A 12 -5.48 7.11 17.70
CA GLY A 12 -5.31 8.55 17.44
C GLY A 12 -5.29 8.95 15.96
N ALA A 13 -5.50 8.01 15.03
CA ALA A 13 -5.62 8.34 13.61
C ALA A 13 -7.03 8.85 13.29
N SER A 14 -7.11 10.08 12.77
CA SER A 14 -8.34 10.67 12.25
C SER A 14 -8.50 10.34 10.76
N CYS A 15 -9.64 9.78 10.37
CA CYS A 15 -9.96 9.59 8.97
C CYS A 15 -10.14 10.94 8.26
N PRO A 16 -9.45 11.22 7.13
CA PRO A 16 -9.60 12.50 6.43
C PRO A 16 -10.97 12.66 5.75
N LYS A 17 -11.68 11.55 5.46
CA LYS A 17 -13.01 11.59 4.83
C LYS A 17 -14.14 11.90 5.81
N CYS A 18 -14.19 11.19 6.93
CA CYS A 18 -15.30 11.28 7.89
C CYS A 18 -14.92 11.93 9.23
N LYS A 19 -13.64 12.29 9.43
CA LYS A 19 -13.08 12.88 10.66
C LYS A 19 -13.24 12.00 11.91
N ALA A 20 -13.63 10.74 11.75
CA ALA A 20 -13.72 9.80 12.85
C ALA A 20 -12.32 9.42 13.36
N VAL A 21 -12.14 9.43 14.67
CA VAL A 21 -10.88 9.09 15.36
C VAL A 21 -10.89 7.61 15.72
N ASP A 22 -9.74 6.94 15.71
CA ASP A 22 -9.57 5.52 16.09
C ASP A 22 -10.29 4.52 15.17
N THR A 23 -10.59 4.91 13.93
CA THR A 23 -11.34 4.08 12.97
C THR A 23 -10.49 3.50 11.85
N MET A 24 -9.18 3.80 11.85
CA MET A 24 -8.23 3.29 10.86
C MET A 24 -7.70 1.91 11.28
N MET A 25 -7.81 0.94 10.39
CA MET A 25 -7.36 -0.43 10.54
C MET A 25 -6.23 -0.72 9.54
N LEU A 26 -5.05 -1.05 10.05
CA LEU A 26 -3.91 -1.49 9.26
C LEU A 26 -3.91 -3.02 9.18
N PHE A 27 -3.81 -3.55 7.96
CA PHE A 27 -3.67 -4.97 7.70
C PHE A 27 -2.69 -5.23 6.57
N LEU A 28 -2.04 -6.39 6.64
CA LEU A 28 -1.09 -6.84 5.62
C LEU A 28 -1.82 -7.75 4.63
N GLU A 29 -1.90 -7.33 3.37
CA GLU A 29 -2.51 -8.09 2.29
C GLU A 29 -1.49 -8.27 1.16
N HIS A 30 -1.15 -9.52 0.83
CA HIS A 30 -0.13 -9.84 -0.18
C HIS A 30 1.25 -9.19 0.04
N ASN A 31 1.67 -9.02 1.31
CA ASN A 31 2.87 -8.27 1.72
C ASN A 31 2.80 -6.76 1.47
N VAL A 32 1.61 -6.23 1.18
CA VAL A 32 1.35 -4.80 1.08
C VAL A 32 0.61 -4.35 2.33
N GLU A 33 1.12 -3.31 2.97
CA GLU A 33 0.45 -2.66 4.09
C GLU A 33 -0.71 -1.80 3.56
N LYS A 34 -1.92 -2.15 3.98
CA LYS A 34 -3.14 -1.43 3.66
C LYS A 34 -3.76 -0.89 4.93
N VAL A 35 -4.24 0.34 4.85
CA VAL A 35 -4.99 1.02 5.91
C VAL A 35 -6.40 1.24 5.42
N GLU A 36 -7.40 0.80 6.17
CA GLU A 36 -8.83 0.98 5.87
C GLU A 36 -9.55 1.65 7.04
N CYS A 37 -10.38 2.64 6.73
CA CYS A 37 -11.28 3.24 7.71
C CYS A 37 -12.57 2.42 7.81
N VAL A 38 -12.85 1.85 8.98
CA VAL A 38 -14.06 1.02 9.21
C VAL A 38 -15.36 1.81 9.15
N SER A 39 -15.33 3.13 9.40
CA SER A 39 -16.55 3.95 9.42
C SER A 39 -17.02 4.44 8.05
N CYS A 40 -16.12 4.61 7.08
CA CYS A 40 -16.48 5.13 5.76
C CYS A 40 -15.94 4.29 4.59
N GLY A 41 -15.23 3.20 4.87
CA GLY A 41 -14.63 2.33 3.86
C GLY A 41 -13.47 2.97 3.11
N TYR A 42 -12.92 4.09 3.59
CA TYR A 42 -11.79 4.73 2.92
C TYR A 42 -10.52 3.90 3.09
N GLN A 43 -9.96 3.44 1.97
CA GLN A 43 -8.74 2.64 1.94
C GLN A 43 -7.56 3.48 1.42
N MET A 44 -6.43 3.37 2.09
CA MET A 44 -5.13 3.86 1.66
C MET A 44 -4.20 2.65 1.59
N ALA A 45 -3.70 2.33 0.39
CA ALA A 45 -2.53 1.47 0.28
C ALA A 45 -1.31 2.38 0.35
N GLN A 46 -0.31 2.01 1.14
CA GLN A 46 0.99 2.65 1.10
C GLN A 46 1.86 1.81 0.17
N PRO A 47 1.98 2.14 -1.14
CA PRO A 47 2.90 1.44 -2.04
C PRO A 47 4.31 1.94 -1.78
N GLU A 48 4.84 1.70 -0.57
CA GLU A 48 6.25 1.98 -0.32
C GLU A 48 7.09 0.96 -1.08
N SER A 49 7.77 1.42 -2.12
CA SER A 49 8.99 0.83 -2.71
C SER A 49 8.90 -0.27 -3.80
N GLN A 50 7.72 -0.71 -4.25
CA GLN A 50 7.64 -1.71 -5.34
C GLN A 50 7.38 -1.10 -6.74
N VAL A 51 6.71 0.04 -6.81
CA VAL A 51 6.43 0.72 -8.11
C VAL A 51 7.67 1.46 -8.63
N GLU A 52 8.49 2.04 -7.75
CA GLU A 52 9.76 2.67 -8.17
C GLU A 52 10.79 1.67 -8.70
N ARG A 53 10.81 0.43 -8.19
CA ARG A 53 11.70 -0.61 -8.72
C ARG A 53 11.23 -1.11 -10.08
N MET A 54 9.93 -1.34 -10.28
CA MET A 54 9.40 -1.74 -11.59
C MET A 54 9.57 -0.64 -12.65
N ALA A 55 9.44 0.64 -12.28
CA ALA A 55 9.71 1.76 -13.18
C ALA A 55 11.19 1.86 -13.59
N ARG A 56 12.13 1.61 -12.65
CA ARG A 56 13.58 1.61 -12.94
C ARG A 56 14.05 0.38 -13.72
N GLU A 57 13.43 -0.78 -13.53
CA GLU A 57 13.77 -2.01 -14.26
C GLU A 57 13.30 -1.98 -15.73
N ALA A 58 12.23 -1.24 -16.02
CA ALA A 58 11.75 -0.99 -17.39
C ALA A 58 12.60 0.04 -18.17
N GLU A 59 13.45 0.81 -17.51
CA GLU A 59 14.29 1.85 -18.14
C GLU A 59 15.59 1.29 -18.76
N THR A 60 15.91 0.00 -18.55
CA THR A 60 17.19 -0.60 -18.99
C THR A 60 17.14 -1.28 -20.37
N VAL A 61 16.11 -1.05 -21.20
CA VAL A 61 16.08 -1.56 -22.59
C VAL A 61 15.90 -0.41 -23.58
N ILE A 62 16.95 0.40 -23.73
CA ILE A 62 17.15 1.29 -24.88
C ILE A 62 18.20 0.63 -25.77
N GLY A 63 17.76 -0.07 -26.81
CA GLY A 63 18.67 -0.77 -27.72
C GLY A 63 18.00 -1.49 -28.87
N VAL A 64 16.97 -0.90 -29.51
CA VAL A 64 16.49 -1.40 -30.81
C VAL A 64 17.41 -0.84 -31.89
N PHE A 65 18.46 -1.61 -32.22
CA PHE A 65 19.33 -1.32 -33.36
C PHE A 65 18.66 -1.83 -34.64
N LYS A 66 18.20 -0.92 -35.50
CA LYS A 66 17.68 -1.22 -36.84
C LYS A 66 18.87 -1.38 -37.81
N PRO A 67 19.04 -2.53 -38.48
CA PRO A 67 20.02 -2.67 -39.55
C PRO A 67 19.45 -2.18 -40.89
N GLU A 68 20.29 -1.53 -41.70
CA GLU A 68 20.15 -1.55 -43.17
C GLU A 68 20.66 -2.89 -43.72
#